data_AF-A0A139NCF5-F1
#
_entry.id   AF-A0A139NCF5-F1
#
_cell.length_a   1.000
_cell.length_b   1.000
_cell.length_c   1.000
_cell.angle_alpha   90.00
_cell.angle_beta   90.00
_cell.angle_gamma   90.00
#
_symmetry.space_group_name_H-M   'P 1'
#
loop_
_entity.id
_entity.type
_entity.pdbx_description
1 polymer ?
#
loop_
_entity_poly.entity_id
_entity_poly.type
_entity_poly.pdbx_seq_one_letter_code
_entity_poly.pdbx_strand_id
1 'polypeptide(L)' 'MKTLYDVQQYLKRFGIIVYMGKRLYDIELMRIELKRIYDAGLMDKLEFFEAEGVLRREYKIELEREK' A
#
# COMPACT_ATOMS: atom_id res chain seq x y z
N MET A 1 -8.01 -4.82 6.09
CA MET A 1 -6.59 -4.60 6.48
C MET A 1 -6.48 -3.46 7.48
N LYS A 2 -5.55 -3.52 8.46
CA LYS A 2 -5.47 -2.53 9.55
C LYS A 2 -4.14 -1.77 9.60
N THR A 3 -3.05 -2.42 9.18
CA THR A 3 -1.68 -1.90 9.29
C THR A 3 -0.96 -1.90 7.95
N LEU A 4 0.11 -1.10 7.83
CA LEU A 4 0.98 -1.12 6.64
C LEU A 4 1.53 -2.52 6.36
N TYR A 5 1.84 -3.25 7.43
CA TYR A 5 2.33 -4.62 7.34
C TYR A 5 1.29 -5.56 6.69
N ASP A 6 0.01 -5.41 7.00
CA ASP A 6 -1.05 -6.21 6.36
C ASP A 6 -1.08 -5.99 4.84
N VAL A 7 -0.93 -4.72 4.41
CA VAL A 7 -0.87 -4.38 2.99
C VAL A 7 0.38 -4.98 2.33
N GLN A 8 1.53 -4.95 3.01
CA GLN A 8 2.74 -5.61 2.53
C GLN A 8 2.57 -7.13 2.41
N GLN A 9 1.94 -7.79 3.38
CA GLN A 9 1.66 -9.23 3.31
C GLN A 9 0.69 -9.56 2.18
N TYR A 10 -0.31 -8.71 1.94
CA TYR A 10 -1.20 -8.85 0.81
C TYR A 10 -0.43 -8.80 -0.51
N LEU A 11 0.37 -7.76 -0.74
CA LEU A 11 1.19 -7.60 -1.95
C LEU A 11 2.17 -8.76 -2.16
N LYS A 12 2.75 -9.30 -1.08
CA LYS A 12 3.63 -10.48 -1.13
C LYS A 12 2.94 -11.72 -1.69
N ARG A 13 1.62 -11.89 -1.55
CA ARG A 13 0.87 -13.01 -2.16
C ARG A 13 0.90 -12.97 -3.68
N PHE A 14 1.14 -11.79 -4.26
CA PHE A 14 1.31 -11.57 -5.70
C PHE A 14 2.78 -11.51 -6.12
N GLY A 15 3.72 -11.84 -5.22
CA GLY A 15 5.16 -11.74 -5.46
C GLY A 15 5.69 -10.30 -5.45
N ILE A 16 4.90 -9.33 -5.00
CA ILE A 16 5.27 -7.92 -4.99
C ILE A 16 5.93 -7.57 -3.65
N ILE A 17 7.21 -7.22 -3.70
CA ILE A 17 7.99 -6.72 -2.56
C ILE A 17 8.56 -5.37 -2.95
N VAL A 18 8.15 -4.33 -2.22
CA VAL A 18 8.57 -2.95 -2.45
C VAL A 18 9.64 -2.55 -1.45
N TYR A 19 10.78 -2.07 -1.93
CA TYR A 19 11.84 -1.50 -1.11
C TYR A 19 12.74 -0.57 -1.96
N MET A 20 12.63 0.73 -1.74
CA MET A 20 13.38 1.78 -2.45
C MET A 20 14.27 2.60 -1.49
N GLY A 21 14.38 2.18 -0.23
CA GLY A 21 15.20 2.85 0.78
C GLY A 21 14.60 4.13 1.37
N LYS A 22 13.44 4.58 0.86
CA LYS A 22 12.65 5.69 1.43
C LYS A 22 11.21 5.25 1.62
N ARG A 23 10.74 5.30 2.87
CA ARG A 23 9.40 4.83 3.27
C ARG A 23 8.27 5.55 2.54
N LEU A 24 8.40 6.86 2.31
CA LEU A 24 7.40 7.63 1.57
C LEU A 24 7.20 7.07 0.16
N TYR A 25 8.30 6.81 -0.56
CA TYR A 25 8.24 6.28 -1.91
C TYR A 25 7.81 4.81 -1.94
N ASP A 26 8.17 4.03 -0.93
CA ASP A 26 7.66 2.67 -0.78
C ASP A 26 6.13 2.66 -0.66
N ILE A 27 5.56 3.58 0.12
CA ILE A 27 4.11 3.72 0.26
C ILE A 27 3.46 4.14 -1.06
N GLU A 28 4.07 5.06 -1.81
CA GLU A 28 3.57 5.45 -3.14
C GLU A 28 3.58 4.28 -4.12
N LEU A 29 4.68 3.54 -4.20
CA LEU A 29 4.77 2.39 -5.11
C LEU A 29 3.80 1.28 -4.70
N MET A 30 3.64 1.02 -3.39
CA MET A 30 2.62 0.10 -2.88
C MET A 30 1.20 0.52 -3.32
N ARG A 31 0.87 1.82 -3.33
CA ARG A 31 -0.45 2.29 -3.82
C ARG A 31 -0.64 2.03 -5.31
N ILE A 32 0.41 2.20 -6.11
CA ILE A 32 0.37 1.92 -7.56
C ILE A 32 0.10 0.43 -7.81
N GLU A 33 0.86 -0.44 -7.15
CA GLU A 33 0.70 -1.89 -7.31
C GLU A 33 -0.65 -2.38 -6.78
N LEU A 34 -1.12 -1.87 -5.65
CA LEU A 34 -2.44 -2.16 -5.11
C LEU A 34 -3.56 -1.80 -6.10
N LYS A 35 -3.45 -0.61 -6.74
CA LYS A 35 -4.41 -0.18 -7.77
C LYS A 35 -4.38 -1.08 -8.99
N ARG A 36 -3.22 -1.53 -9.45
CA ARG A 36 -3.11 -2.49 -10.57
C ARG A 36 -3.81 -3.81 -10.27
N ILE A 37 -3.69 -4.34 -9.05
CA ILE A 37 -4.38 -5.57 -8.63
C ILE A 37 -5.91 -5.36 -8.66
N TYR A 38 -6.39 -4.22 -8.15
CA TYR A 38 -7.81 -3.87 -8.18
C TYR A 38 -8.33 -3.70 -9.62
N ASP A 39 -7.63 -2.95 -10.46
CA ASP A 39 -8.01 -2.70 -11.86
C ASP A 39 -8.00 -4.01 -12.68
N ALA A 40 -7.16 -4.99 -12.32
CA ALA A 40 -7.15 -6.34 -12.89
C ALA A 40 -8.29 -7.25 -12.39
N GLY A 41 -9.14 -6.78 -11.46
CA GLY A 41 -10.23 -7.55 -10.88
C GLY A 41 -9.79 -8.63 -9.88
N LEU A 42 -8.56 -8.56 -9.37
CA LEU A 42 -7.98 -9.56 -8.47
C LEU A 42 -8.17 -9.23 -6.97
N MET A 43 -8.83 -8.11 -6.68
CA MET A 43 -9.11 -7.61 -5.32
C MET A 43 -10.55 -7.10 -5.25
N ASP A 44 -11.24 -7.40 -4.17
CA ASP A 44 -12.58 -6.86 -3.96
C ASP A 44 -12.54 -5.39 -3.54
N LYS A 45 -13.64 -4.68 -3.79
CA LYS A 45 -13.73 -3.23 -3.57
C LYS A 45 -13.55 -2.85 -2.10
N LEU A 46 -14.06 -3.66 -1.17
CA LEU A 46 -13.97 -3.36 0.26
C LEU A 46 -12.52 -3.52 0.73
N GLU A 47 -11.88 -4.64 0.39
CA GLU A 47 -10.48 -4.90 0.71
C GLU A 47 -9.55 -3.83 0.11
N PHE A 48 -9.82 -3.37 -1.13
CA PHE A 48 -9.09 -2.26 -1.76
C PHE A 48 -9.20 -0.97 -0.94
N PHE A 49 -10.41 -0.55 -0.56
CA PHE A 49 -10.59 0.68 0.22
C PHE A 49 -9.94 0.62 1.60
N GLU A 50 -10.00 -0.53 2.26
CA GLU A 50 -9.32 -0.72 3.54
C GLU A 50 -7.80 -0.57 3.38
N ALA A 51 -7.21 -1.21 2.37
CA ALA A 51 -5.78 -1.13 2.09
C ALA A 51 -5.36 0.29 1.67
N GLU A 52 -6.13 0.96 0.81
CA GLU A 52 -5.88 2.34 0.40
C GLU A 52 -5.94 3.29 1.61
N GLY A 53 -6.93 3.12 2.49
CA GLY A 53 -7.07 3.92 3.71
C GLY A 53 -5.86 3.79 4.64
N VAL A 54 -5.33 2.58 4.79
CA VAL A 54 -4.08 2.35 5.52
C VAL A 54 -2.91 3.08 4.87
N LEU A 55 -2.67 2.88 3.57
CA LEU A 55 -1.56 3.51 2.86
C LEU A 55 -1.63 5.04 2.91
N ARG A 56 -2.84 5.62 2.80
CA ARG A 56 -3.05 7.07 2.87
C ARG A 56 -2.72 7.64 4.25
N ARG A 57 -3.11 6.94 5.32
CA ARG A 57 -2.78 7.33 6.70
C ARG A 57 -1.27 7.29 6.92
N GLU A 58 -0.61 6.21 6.53
CA GLU A 58 0.83 6.02 6.69
C GLU A 58 1.63 7.05 5.88
N TYR A 59 1.19 7.34 4.65
CA TYR A 59 1.79 8.38 3.83
C TYR A 59 1.76 9.75 4.52
N LYS A 60 0.61 10.11 5.11
CA LYS A 60 0.47 11.39 5.82
C LYS A 60 1.41 11.47 7.04
N ILE A 61 1.47 10.40 7.83
CA ILE A 61 2.36 10.32 9.00
C ILE A 61 3.82 10.46 8.57
N GLU A 62 4.22 9.78 7.49
CA GLU A 62 5.60 9.85 7.01
C GLU A 62 5.94 11.23 6.43
N LEU A 63 5.02 11.83 5.67
CA LEU A 63 5.18 13.19 5.15
C LEU A 63 5.33 14.24 6.25
N GLU A 64 4.64 14.07 7.38
CA GLU A 64 4.78 14.95 8.55
C GLU A 64 6.13 14.77 9.27
N ARG A 65 6.76 13.59 9.16
CA ARG A 65 8.10 13.32 9.74
C ARG A 65 9.25 13.85 8.90
N GLU A 66 9.07 13.97 7.59
CA GLU A 66 10.08 14.52 6.67
C GLU A 66 10.12 16.06 6.67
N LYS A 67 9.15 16.72 7.29
CA LYS A 67 9.10 18.18 7.48
C LYS A 67 9.90 18.62 8.70
#